data_AF-A0A9W6M2R3-F1
#
_entry.id   AF-A0A9W6M2R3-F1
#
_cell.length_a   1.000
_cell.length_b   1.000
_cell.length_c   1.000
_cell.angle_alpha   90.00
_cell.angle_beta   90.00
_cell.angle_gamma   90.00
#
_symmetry.space_group_name_H-M   'P 1'
#
loop_
_entity.id
_entity.type
_entity.pdbx_description
1 polymer ?
#
loop_
_entity_poly.entity_id
_entity_poly.type
_entity_poly.pdbx_seq_one_letter_code
_entity_poly.pdbx_strand_id
1 'polypeptide(L)'
;MSLEHSFGTAIGGAAESAGADFRPRVLLGGIGMLEGWEARDGTEYYAIQGPRDVNRYLDGAQVGALGYAITPSQENGITELDSGMTAGDPIEQHNWLLSTGERLNPRTRREVNRVLYELTR
;
A
#
# COMPACT_ATOMS: atom_id res chain seq x y z
N MET A 1 -12.65 -6.93 2.49
CA MET A 1 -11.61 -5.88 2.53
C MET A 1 -10.35 -6.40 3.22
N SER A 2 -9.16 -6.02 2.74
CA SER A 2 -7.91 -6.05 3.52
C SER A 2 -7.37 -4.63 3.73
N LEU A 3 -6.72 -4.42 4.88
CA LEU A 3 -5.92 -3.23 5.17
C LEU A 3 -4.53 -3.71 5.56
N GLU A 4 -3.54 -3.30 4.77
CA GLU A 4 -2.19 -3.82 4.81
C GLU A 4 -1.23 -2.65 5.02
N HIS A 5 -0.18 -2.86 5.80
CA HIS A 5 0.89 -1.86 5.95
C HIS A 5 2.23 -2.50 5.70
N SER A 6 3.10 -1.77 4.99
CA SER A 6 4.47 -2.17 4.74
C SER A 6 4.56 -3.58 4.14
N PHE A 7 5.41 -4.44 4.69
CA PHE A 7 5.56 -5.83 4.27
C PHE A 7 4.30 -6.70 4.46
N GLY A 8 3.28 -6.23 5.20
CA GLY A 8 1.99 -6.89 5.28
C GLY A 8 1.32 -7.07 3.91
N THR A 9 1.66 -6.22 2.94
CA THR A 9 1.18 -6.35 1.55
C THR A 9 1.70 -7.61 0.86
N ALA A 10 2.91 -8.07 1.19
CA ALA A 10 3.45 -9.34 0.70
C ALA A 10 2.57 -10.53 1.15
N ILE A 11 2.18 -10.53 2.42
CA ILE A 11 1.32 -11.56 3.01
C ILE A 11 -0.06 -11.52 2.38
N GLY A 12 -0.63 -10.32 2.18
CA GLY A 12 -1.90 -10.14 1.47
C GLY A 12 -1.85 -10.67 0.03
N GLY A 13 -0.76 -10.38 -0.69
CA GLY A 13 -0.54 -10.88 -2.05
C GLY A 13 -0.41 -12.40 -2.10
N ALA A 14 0.38 -12.98 -1.19
CA ALA A 14 0.52 -14.43 -1.08
C ALA A 14 -0.80 -15.12 -0.71
N ALA A 15 -1.58 -14.54 0.20
CA ALA A 15 -2.90 -15.05 0.58
C ALA A 15 -3.87 -15.00 -0.61
N GLU A 16 -3.87 -13.91 -1.37
CA GLU A 16 -4.69 -13.75 -2.57
C GLU A 16 -4.32 -14.75 -3.66
N SER A 17 -3.02 -14.96 -3.89
CA SER A 17 -2.50 -16.00 -4.82
C SER A 17 -2.84 -17.42 -4.35
N ALA A 18 -3.00 -17.64 -3.05
CA ALA A 18 -3.46 -18.90 -2.47
C ALA A 18 -4.99 -19.08 -2.49
N GLY A 19 -5.74 -18.11 -3.03
CA GLY A 19 -7.19 -18.19 -3.21
C GLY A 19 -8.03 -17.42 -2.18
N ALA A 20 -7.42 -16.60 -1.32
CA ALA A 20 -8.19 -15.65 -0.53
C ALA A 20 -8.84 -14.61 -1.45
N ASP A 21 -10.11 -14.31 -1.21
CA ASP A 21 -10.86 -13.30 -1.96
C ASP A 21 -10.92 -11.98 -1.18
N PHE A 22 -10.51 -10.90 -1.82
CA PHE A 22 -10.59 -9.56 -1.25
C PHE A 22 -11.42 -8.63 -2.13
N ARG A 23 -12.29 -7.85 -1.48
CA ARG A 23 -13.01 -6.72 -2.09
C ARG A 23 -13.15 -5.63 -1.04
N PRO A 24 -12.34 -4.57 -1.03
CA PRO A 24 -11.08 -4.28 -1.77
C PRO A 24 -9.79 -4.63 -0.98
N ARG A 25 -8.60 -4.31 -1.52
CA ARG A 25 -7.29 -4.31 -0.81
C ARG A 25 -6.72 -2.88 -0.71
N VAL A 26 -6.33 -2.46 0.50
CA VAL A 26 -5.74 -1.14 0.77
C VAL A 26 -4.32 -1.30 1.30
N LEU A 27 -3.34 -0.77 0.55
CA LEU A 27 -1.90 -0.91 0.75
C LEU A 27 -1.34 0.40 1.30
N LEU A 28 -1.05 0.44 2.60
CA LEU A 28 -0.44 1.59 3.26
C LEU A 28 1.08 1.45 3.21
N GLY A 29 1.74 2.15 2.28
CA GLY A 29 3.18 2.05 2.07
C GLY A 29 3.60 0.62 1.76
N GLY A 30 2.74 -0.10 1.03
CA GLY A 30 2.84 -1.53 0.81
C GLY A 30 4.11 -1.92 0.04
N ILE A 31 4.67 -3.08 0.37
CA ILE A 31 5.84 -3.63 -0.30
C ILE A 31 5.81 -5.18 -0.26
N GLY A 32 6.56 -5.83 -1.13
CA GLY A 32 6.84 -7.29 -1.04
C GLY A 32 6.02 -8.19 -1.95
N MET A 33 5.31 -7.60 -2.91
CA MET A 33 4.78 -8.37 -4.05
C MET A 33 5.94 -8.71 -5.01
N LEU A 34 6.06 -10.01 -5.29
CA LEU A 34 7.12 -10.58 -6.12
C LEU A 34 6.72 -10.59 -7.61
N GLU A 35 7.70 -10.81 -8.47
CA GLU A 35 7.51 -11.02 -9.90
C GLU A 35 6.51 -12.16 -10.15
N GLY A 36 5.60 -11.96 -11.10
CA GLY A 36 4.51 -12.90 -11.41
C GLY A 36 3.27 -12.74 -10.54
N TRP A 37 3.28 -11.86 -9.53
CA TRP A 37 2.03 -11.39 -8.93
C TRP A 37 1.32 -10.44 -9.90
N GLU A 38 0.01 -10.62 -10.06
CA GLU A 38 -0.85 -9.78 -10.89
C GLU A 38 -2.13 -9.44 -10.12
N ALA A 39 -2.66 -8.24 -10.35
CA ALA A 39 -3.97 -7.85 -9.85
C ALA A 39 -5.05 -8.80 -10.38
N ARG A 40 -5.99 -9.20 -9.52
CA ARG A 40 -7.09 -10.11 -9.86
C ARG A 40 -8.34 -9.35 -10.30
N ASP A 41 -9.01 -9.90 -11.30
CA ASP A 41 -10.32 -9.42 -11.73
C ASP A 41 -11.33 -9.40 -10.57
N GLY A 42 -12.02 -8.28 -10.41
CA GLY A 42 -13.04 -8.09 -9.38
C GLY A 42 -12.49 -7.79 -7.98
N THR A 43 -11.19 -7.54 -7.84
CA THR A 43 -10.57 -6.94 -6.66
C THR A 43 -10.08 -5.53 -7.00
N GLU A 44 -10.41 -4.56 -6.15
CA GLU A 44 -9.89 -3.20 -6.27
C GLU A 44 -8.66 -3.04 -5.37
N TYR A 45 -7.64 -2.36 -5.88
CA TYR A 45 -6.35 -2.16 -5.20
C TYR A 45 -6.07 -0.67 -5.06
N TYR A 46 -5.85 -0.23 -3.83
CA TYR A 46 -5.57 1.16 -3.51
C TYR A 46 -4.27 1.27 -2.73
N ALA A 47 -3.31 2.07 -3.21
CA ALA A 47 -2.07 2.34 -2.51
C ALA A 47 -2.07 3.76 -1.95
N ILE A 48 -1.67 3.91 -0.69
CA ILE A 48 -1.50 5.20 -0.02
C ILE A 48 -0.08 5.23 0.54
N GLN A 49 0.76 6.13 0.02
CA GLN A 49 2.17 6.19 0.40
C GLN A 49 2.69 7.63 0.34
N GLY A 50 3.67 7.96 1.18
CA GLY A 50 4.35 9.25 1.13
C GLY A 50 5.25 9.38 -0.12
N PRO A 51 5.46 10.59 -0.66
CA PRO A 51 6.32 10.78 -1.83
C PRO A 51 7.79 10.43 -1.57
N ARG A 52 8.24 10.39 -0.31
CA ARG A 52 9.60 10.00 0.08
C ARG A 52 9.63 8.79 1.00
N ASP A 53 8.51 8.07 1.15
CA ASP A 53 8.43 6.87 1.97
C ASP A 53 9.59 5.91 1.65
N VAL A 54 10.22 5.37 2.71
CA VAL A 54 11.42 4.54 2.58
C VAL A 54 11.23 3.34 1.65
N ASN A 55 10.02 2.77 1.56
CA ASN A 55 9.75 1.63 0.69
C ASN A 55 9.85 1.97 -0.80
N ARG A 56 9.69 3.24 -1.20
CA ARG A 56 9.87 3.66 -2.60
C ARG A 56 11.29 3.47 -3.11
N TYR A 57 12.30 3.49 -2.23
CA TYR A 57 13.68 3.22 -2.64
C TYR A 57 13.94 1.75 -2.99
N LEU A 58 12.97 0.88 -2.71
CA LEU A 58 13.01 -0.54 -2.94
C LEU A 58 12.07 -0.97 -4.07
N ASP A 59 11.36 -0.03 -4.70
CA ASP A 59 10.45 -0.27 -5.82
C ASP A 59 11.18 -0.99 -6.97
N GLY A 60 10.58 -2.09 -7.45
CA GLY A 60 11.11 -2.87 -8.58
C GLY A 60 12.36 -3.69 -8.25
N ALA A 61 12.82 -3.71 -6.99
CA ALA A 61 14.01 -4.45 -6.60
C ALA A 61 13.68 -5.90 -6.26
N GLN A 62 14.25 -6.86 -7.00
CA GLN A 62 14.14 -8.30 -6.67
C GLN A 62 15.41 -9.07 -7.01
N VAL A 63 15.75 -10.03 -6.17
CA VAL A 63 16.81 -11.03 -6.38
C VAL A 63 16.26 -12.42 -6.08
N GLY A 64 16.00 -13.19 -7.14
CA GLY A 64 15.38 -14.51 -7.02
C GLY A 64 14.02 -14.43 -6.33
N ALA A 65 13.80 -15.25 -5.30
CA ALA A 65 12.56 -15.27 -4.53
C ALA A 65 12.47 -14.17 -3.45
N LEU A 66 13.42 -13.24 -3.38
CA LEU A 66 13.47 -12.18 -2.39
C LEU A 66 13.33 -10.83 -3.09
N GLY A 67 12.31 -10.03 -2.76
CA GLY A 67 12.18 -8.70 -3.31
C GLY A 67 10.81 -8.07 -3.25
N TYR A 68 10.68 -7.03 -4.06
CA TYR A 68 9.66 -6.00 -4.10
C TYR A 68 9.39 -5.61 -5.57
N ALA A 69 9.29 -6.60 -6.46
CA ALA A 69 9.26 -6.40 -7.89
C ALA A 69 8.07 -5.56 -8.37
N ILE A 70 6.93 -5.64 -7.68
CA ILE A 70 5.72 -4.95 -8.08
C ILE A 70 5.59 -3.62 -7.33
N THR A 71 5.91 -2.55 -8.03
CA THR A 71 5.68 -1.17 -7.58
C THR A 71 4.18 -0.85 -7.62
N PRO A 72 3.59 -0.26 -6.58
CA PRO A 72 2.23 0.28 -6.66
C PRO A 72 2.13 1.31 -7.79
N SER A 73 1.35 0.99 -8.82
CA SER A 73 1.14 1.87 -9.98
C SER A 73 -0.08 1.43 -10.79
N GLN A 74 -0.60 2.34 -11.62
CA GLN A 74 -1.72 2.05 -12.52
C GLN A 74 -1.38 0.91 -13.51
N GLU A 75 -0.12 0.81 -13.94
CA GLU A 75 0.36 -0.25 -14.84
C GLU A 75 0.25 -1.64 -14.19
N ASN A 76 0.42 -1.71 -12.87
CA ASN A 76 0.27 -2.94 -12.08
C ASN A 76 -1.15 -3.14 -11.53
N GLY A 77 -2.15 -2.38 -12.04
CA GLY A 77 -3.54 -2.49 -11.62
C GLY A 77 -3.85 -1.87 -10.25
N ILE A 78 -2.94 -1.04 -9.72
CA ILE A 78 -3.06 -0.43 -8.38
C ILE A 78 -3.32 1.06 -8.53
N THR A 79 -4.40 1.54 -7.93
CA THR A 79 -4.70 2.98 -7.91
C THR A 79 -3.94 3.65 -6.77
N GLU A 80 -2.97 4.50 -7.12
CA GLU A 80 -2.28 5.34 -6.13
C GLU A 80 -3.15 6.53 -5.73
N LEU A 81 -3.37 6.67 -4.44
CA LEU A 81 -4.13 7.76 -3.84
C LEU A 81 -3.18 8.71 -3.09
N ASP A 82 -3.46 10.01 -3.19
CA ASP A 82 -2.69 11.04 -2.51
C ASP A 82 -2.73 10.82 -0.98
N SER A 83 -1.57 10.58 -0.39
CA SER A 83 -1.43 10.42 1.06
C SER A 83 -1.56 11.75 1.81
N GLY A 84 -1.59 12.89 1.12
CA GLY A 84 -1.63 14.22 1.72
C GLY A 84 -0.35 14.60 2.48
N MET A 85 0.69 13.78 2.43
CA MET A 85 1.97 14.03 3.11
C MET A 85 2.80 15.04 2.31
N THR A 86 3.26 16.09 3.00
CA THR A 86 4.07 17.17 2.40
C THR A 86 5.41 17.38 3.11
N ALA A 87 5.66 16.63 4.18
CA ALA A 87 6.82 16.78 5.05
C ALA A 87 7.18 15.41 5.67
N GLY A 88 8.21 15.41 6.51
CA GLY A 88 8.72 14.21 7.18
C GLY A 88 9.85 13.54 6.39
N ASP A 89 10.78 12.92 7.11
CA ASP A 89 11.80 12.07 6.50
C ASP A 89 11.19 10.75 5.96
N PRO A 90 11.94 9.95 5.17
CA PRO A 90 11.42 8.71 4.60
C PRO A 90 10.82 7.70 5.59
N ILE A 91 11.42 7.58 6.77
CA ILE A 91 10.99 6.64 7.80
C ILE A 91 9.76 7.19 8.53
N GLU A 92 9.73 8.50 8.78
CA GLU A 92 8.57 9.19 9.33
C GLU A 92 7.35 9.04 8.43
N GLN A 93 7.50 9.31 7.12
CA GLN A 93 6.40 9.17 6.15
C GLN A 93 5.84 7.74 6.15
N HIS A 94 6.71 6.73 6.24
CA HIS A 94 6.29 5.34 6.29
C HIS A 94 5.48 4.99 7.55
N ASN A 95 5.94 5.47 8.70
CA ASN A 95 5.31 5.18 9.99
C ASN A 95 4.02 5.98 10.22
N TRP A 96 3.90 7.16 9.62
CA TRP A 96 2.72 8.01 9.74
C TRP A 96 1.46 7.35 9.18
N LEU A 97 1.58 6.44 8.21
CA LEU A 97 0.43 5.75 7.61
C LEU A 97 -0.39 4.92 8.62
N LEU A 98 0.22 4.42 9.71
CA LEU A 98 -0.45 3.70 10.80
C LEU A 98 -0.72 4.55 12.04
N SER A 99 -0.18 5.77 12.08
CA SER A 99 -0.24 6.58 13.30
C SER A 99 -1.69 6.96 13.62
N THR A 100 -2.03 6.96 14.90
CA THR A 100 -3.28 7.55 15.41
C THR A 100 -3.03 8.89 16.12
N GLY A 101 -1.76 9.30 16.23
CA GLY A 101 -1.34 10.47 16.99
C GLY A 101 -1.60 11.80 16.27
N GLU A 102 -1.77 12.86 17.05
CA GLU A 102 -2.07 14.22 16.57
C GLU A 102 -0.96 14.86 15.72
N ARG A 103 0.25 14.27 15.71
CA ARG A 103 1.38 14.72 14.88
C ARG A 103 1.23 14.36 13.40
N LEU A 104 0.18 13.64 13.02
CA LEU A 104 -0.15 13.39 11.63
C LEU A 104 -0.50 14.68 10.89
N ASN A 105 -0.09 14.78 9.63
CA ASN A 105 -0.69 15.75 8.73
C ASN A 105 -2.21 15.44 8.69
N PRO A 106 -3.09 16.36 9.14
CA PRO A 106 -4.53 16.10 9.20
C PRO A 106 -5.14 15.69 7.86
N ARG A 107 -4.48 16.04 6.74
CA ARG A 107 -4.85 15.59 5.40
C ARG A 107 -4.67 14.09 5.21
N THR A 108 -3.53 13.51 5.61
CA THR A 108 -3.27 12.06 5.51
C THR A 108 -4.32 11.24 6.24
N ARG A 109 -4.63 11.64 7.47
CA ARG A 109 -5.68 10.96 8.25
C ARG A 109 -7.04 11.06 7.58
N ARG A 110 -7.38 12.22 7.01
CA ARG A 110 -8.64 12.39 6.27
C ARG A 110 -8.70 11.48 5.05
N GLU A 111 -7.63 11.42 4.24
CA GLU A 111 -7.63 10.59 3.04
C GLU A 111 -7.70 9.09 3.37
N VAL A 112 -6.88 8.61 4.32
CA VAL A 112 -6.94 7.19 4.75
C VAL A 112 -8.33 6.86 5.30
N ASN A 113 -8.89 7.71 6.17
CA ASN A 113 -10.23 7.47 6.72
C ASN A 113 -11.33 7.56 5.66
N ARG A 114 -11.19 8.46 4.67
CA ARG A 114 -12.13 8.59 3.55
C ARG A 114 -12.17 7.29 2.75
N VAL A 115 -11.01 6.77 2.38
CA VAL A 115 -10.88 5.49 1.65
C VAL A 115 -11.49 4.35 2.47
N LEU A 116 -11.10 4.19 3.74
CA LEU A 116 -11.67 3.15 4.59
C LEU A 116 -13.19 3.25 4.75
N TYR A 117 -13.72 4.48 4.83
CA TYR A 117 -15.16 4.71 4.93
C TYR A 117 -15.91 4.40 3.63
N GLU A 118 -15.38 4.80 2.48
CA GLU A 118 -15.97 4.52 1.16
C GLU A 118 -16.00 3.02 0.88
N LEU A 119 -14.97 2.29 1.29
CA LEU A 119 -14.77 0.87 1.01
C LEU A 119 -15.50 -0.08 1.99
N THR A 120 -16.09 0.44 3.05
CA THR A 120 -16.85 -0.34 4.04
C THR A 120 -18.36 -0.15 3.95
N ARG A 121 -18.83 0.60 2.94
CA ARG A 121 -20.25 0.82 2.64
C ARG A 121 -20.85 -0.26 1.75
#